data_AF-A0A2E7LUA1-F1
#
_entry.id   AF-A0A2E7LUA1-F1
#
_cell.length_a   1.000
_cell.length_b   1.000
_cell.length_c   1.000
_cell.angle_alpha   90.00
_cell.angle_beta   90.00
_cell.angle_gamma   90.00
#
_symmetry.space_group_name_H-M   'P 1'
#
loop_
_entity.id
_entity.type
_entity.pdbx_description
1 polymer ?
#
loop_
_entity_poly.entity_id
_entity_poly.type
_entity_poly.pdbx_seq_one_letter_code
_entity_poly.pdbx_strand_id
1 'polypeptide(L)'
;ILNKLQQEIMNTEGSFKHYNHNLILAGGFKGKNPKIYIVDHMEVGPIKFNYASVGSGENVSLNHLDEFYASINDPDNLSTREMMENLVKAKIKSSNQSVGVGGNSDIAIYKKGEKPRKIAGNESKLFEEIVELKSQSLVKPRIANKSLDQLIAGEKFESLYPEIFDIELKDDKKNLYLKGYKV
;
A
#
# COMPACT_ATOMS: atom_id res chain seq x y z
N ILE A 1 23.58 -13.36 -6.49
CA ILE A 1 22.26 -13.47 -5.81
C ILE A 1 21.16 -13.72 -6.84
N LEU A 2 21.03 -12.91 -7.91
CA LEU A 2 20.10 -13.17 -9.05
C LEU A 2 20.25 -14.57 -9.68
N ASN A 3 21.48 -14.99 -9.99
CA ASN A 3 21.71 -16.32 -10.61
C ASN A 3 21.38 -17.48 -9.65
N LYS A 4 21.42 -17.26 -8.33
CA LYS A 4 21.02 -18.28 -7.33
C LYS A 4 19.51 -18.41 -7.23
N LEU A 5 18.78 -17.28 -7.28
CA LEU A 5 17.31 -17.26 -7.26
C LEU A 5 16.73 -17.91 -8.53
N GLN A 6 17.32 -17.65 -9.70
CA GLN A 6 16.92 -18.31 -10.95
C GLN A 6 17.22 -19.82 -10.93
N GLN A 7 18.34 -20.26 -10.34
CA GLN A 7 18.69 -21.68 -10.26
C GLN A 7 17.86 -22.47 -9.25
N GLU A 8 17.49 -21.89 -8.10
CA GLU A 8 16.61 -22.56 -7.12
C GLU A 8 15.21 -22.82 -7.68
N ILE A 9 14.70 -21.90 -8.52
CA ILE A 9 13.39 -22.02 -9.15
C ILE A 9 13.36 -23.08 -10.26
N MET A 10 14.50 -23.38 -10.90
CA MET A 10 14.59 -24.38 -11.96
C MET A 10 14.73 -25.83 -11.45
N ASN A 11 15.20 -26.03 -10.23
CA ASN A 11 15.58 -27.35 -9.71
C ASN A 11 14.48 -28.09 -8.93
N THR A 12 13.30 -27.49 -8.75
CA THR A 12 12.16 -28.16 -8.11
C THR A 12 11.17 -28.65 -9.16
N GLU A 13 11.23 -29.96 -9.41
CA GLU A 13 10.37 -30.71 -10.33
C GLU A 13 8.87 -30.42 -10.08
N GLY A 14 8.23 -29.75 -11.02
CA GLY A 14 6.80 -29.51 -11.04
C GLY A 14 6.39 -28.98 -12.40
N SER A 15 5.48 -29.68 -13.06
CA SER A 15 4.98 -29.35 -14.40
C SER A 15 4.67 -27.86 -14.58
N PHE A 16 5.24 -27.27 -15.64
CA PHE A 16 4.90 -25.93 -16.10
C PHE A 16 3.40 -25.86 -16.41
N LYS A 17 2.60 -25.38 -15.46
CA LYS A 17 1.43 -24.57 -15.82
C LYS A 17 2.00 -23.29 -16.40
N HIS A 18 1.63 -22.97 -17.64
CA HIS A 18 1.84 -21.64 -18.19
C HIS A 18 1.19 -20.62 -17.25
N TYR A 19 1.98 -20.00 -16.38
CA TYR A 19 1.56 -18.80 -15.66
C TYR A 19 1.76 -17.66 -16.65
N ASN A 20 0.69 -17.30 -17.35
CA ASN A 20 0.66 -16.11 -18.20
C ASN A 20 1.13 -14.90 -17.38
N HIS A 21 2.29 -14.33 -17.73
CA HIS A 21 2.75 -12.98 -17.34
C HIS A 21 2.86 -12.73 -15.81
N ASN A 22 3.89 -13.27 -15.16
CA ASN A 22 4.25 -12.87 -13.79
C ASN A 22 5.07 -11.56 -13.83
N LEU A 23 4.39 -10.43 -13.98
CA LEU A 23 4.99 -9.11 -13.86
C LEU A 23 5.38 -8.83 -12.39
N ILE A 24 6.64 -8.50 -12.16
CA ILE A 24 7.16 -8.14 -10.83
C ILE A 24 7.47 -6.64 -10.82
N LEU A 25 6.98 -5.94 -9.80
CA LEU A 25 7.44 -4.58 -9.50
C LEU A 25 8.61 -4.64 -8.52
N ALA A 26 9.72 -4.00 -8.89
CA ALA A 26 10.86 -3.83 -8.02
C ALA A 26 11.08 -2.33 -7.74
N GLY A 27 11.17 -1.97 -6.46
CA GLY A 27 11.48 -0.61 -6.01
C GLY A 27 12.89 -0.55 -5.42
N GLY A 28 13.61 0.55 -5.68
CA GLY A 28 14.94 0.75 -5.11
C GLY A 28 15.46 2.18 -5.34
N PHE A 29 16.75 2.38 -5.10
CA PHE A 29 17.42 3.66 -5.32
C PHE A 29 18.53 3.51 -6.36
N LYS A 30 18.54 4.37 -7.38
CA LYS A 30 19.70 4.56 -8.27
C LYS A 30 20.38 5.87 -7.87
N GLY A 31 21.42 5.76 -7.04
CA GLY A 31 22.08 6.92 -6.44
C GLY A 31 21.18 7.61 -5.42
N LYS A 32 20.86 8.90 -5.64
CA LYS A 32 19.96 9.67 -4.75
C LYS A 32 18.48 9.50 -5.09
N ASN A 33 18.15 8.99 -6.27
CA ASN A 33 16.78 9.03 -6.80
C ASN A 33 16.11 7.66 -6.63
N PRO A 34 14.87 7.61 -6.10
CA PRO A 34 14.08 6.38 -6.11
C PRO A 34 13.78 5.98 -7.55
N LYS A 35 13.70 4.67 -7.78
CA LYS A 35 13.36 4.07 -9.08
C LYS A 35 12.45 2.88 -8.88
N ILE A 36 11.44 2.79 -9.74
CA ILE A 36 10.55 1.66 -9.88
C ILE A 36 10.92 0.95 -11.19
N TYR A 37 10.97 -0.36 -11.17
CA TYR A 37 11.26 -1.22 -12.31
C TYR A 37 10.11 -2.20 -12.48
N ILE A 38 9.73 -2.44 -13.75
CA ILE A 38 8.97 -3.63 -14.11
C ILE A 38 9.99 -4.69 -14.53
N VAL A 39 9.84 -5.87 -13.97
CA VAL A 39 10.60 -7.06 -14.32
C VAL A 39 9.61 -8.06 -14.87
N ASP A 40 9.74 -8.37 -16.16
CA ASP A 40 9.05 -9.47 -16.81
C ASP A 40 10.05 -10.47 -17.40
N HIS A 41 9.57 -11.61 -17.87
CA HIS A 41 10.34 -12.63 -18.58
C HIS A 41 11.04 -12.10 -19.85
N MET A 42 10.56 -10.98 -20.42
CA MET A 42 11.07 -10.38 -21.66
C MET A 42 11.84 -9.07 -21.47
N GLU A 43 11.52 -8.29 -20.44
CA GLU A 43 12.05 -6.93 -20.30
C GLU A 43 12.29 -6.56 -18.84
N VAL A 44 13.40 -5.85 -18.61
CA VAL A 44 13.70 -5.19 -17.34
C VAL A 44 14.00 -3.72 -17.63
N GLY A 45 13.09 -2.85 -17.22
CA GLY A 45 13.18 -1.43 -17.53
C GLY A 45 12.71 -0.54 -16.37
N PRO A 46 13.34 0.63 -16.17
CA PRO A 46 12.83 1.62 -15.23
C PRO A 46 11.51 2.20 -15.76
N ILE A 47 10.52 2.30 -14.88
CA ILE A 47 9.27 3.01 -15.17
C ILE A 47 9.55 4.51 -15.06
N LYS A 48 8.94 5.30 -15.95
CA LYS A 48 9.07 6.78 -15.95
C LYS A 48 8.09 7.48 -15.01
N PHE A 49 7.10 6.76 -14.50
CA PHE A 49 6.03 7.26 -13.64
C PHE A 49 6.40 7.16 -12.15
N ASN A 50 5.73 7.97 -11.34
CA ASN A 50 5.89 8.00 -9.88
C ASN A 50 5.18 6.82 -9.16
N TYR A 51 4.45 6.01 -9.90
CA TYR A 51 3.69 4.87 -9.40
C TYR A 51 3.59 3.79 -10.48
N ALA A 52 3.23 2.59 -10.04
CA ALA A 52 2.88 1.47 -10.89
C ALA A 52 1.98 0.52 -10.10
N SER A 53 1.19 -0.28 -10.83
CA SER A 53 0.38 -1.36 -10.27
C SER A 53 0.51 -2.57 -11.17
N VAL A 54 0.40 -3.77 -10.61
CA VAL A 54 0.34 -5.03 -11.35
C VAL A 54 -0.70 -5.95 -10.72
N GLY A 55 -1.22 -6.90 -11.49
CA GLY A 55 -2.15 -7.93 -11.01
C GLY A 55 -3.60 -7.70 -11.41
N SER A 56 -4.51 -8.54 -10.92
CA SER A 56 -5.93 -8.58 -11.34
C SER A 56 -6.71 -7.29 -11.09
N GLY A 57 -6.20 -6.41 -10.23
CA GLY A 57 -6.78 -5.13 -9.87
C GLY A 57 -6.11 -3.89 -10.45
N GLU A 58 -5.14 -4.10 -11.35
CA GLU A 58 -4.26 -3.06 -11.88
C GLU A 58 -5.03 -1.89 -12.49
N ASN A 59 -5.96 -2.15 -13.42
CA ASN A 59 -6.69 -1.09 -14.12
C ASN A 59 -7.42 -0.14 -13.17
N VAL A 60 -8.06 -0.66 -12.12
CA VAL A 60 -8.79 0.14 -11.14
C VAL A 60 -7.82 0.97 -10.30
N SER A 61 -6.70 0.37 -9.91
CA SER A 61 -5.66 1.03 -9.11
C SER A 61 -4.97 2.14 -9.91
N LEU A 62 -4.59 1.87 -11.16
CA LEU A 62 -3.96 2.84 -12.05
C LEU A 62 -4.88 4.01 -12.33
N ASN A 63 -6.16 3.78 -12.66
CA ASN A 63 -7.11 4.87 -12.89
C ASN A 63 -7.21 5.81 -11.67
N HIS A 64 -7.21 5.28 -10.44
CA HIS A 64 -7.22 6.13 -9.24
C HIS A 64 -5.91 6.92 -9.07
N LEU A 65 -4.77 6.28 -9.31
CA LEU A 65 -3.47 6.93 -9.18
C LEU A 65 -3.26 7.98 -10.27
N ASP A 66 -3.71 7.72 -11.50
CA ASP A 66 -3.71 8.68 -12.61
C ASP A 66 -4.52 9.93 -12.25
N GLU A 67 -5.75 9.76 -11.77
CA GLU A 67 -6.61 10.86 -11.31
C GLU A 67 -5.94 11.66 -10.19
N PHE A 68 -5.35 10.97 -9.21
CA PHE A 68 -4.67 11.60 -8.08
C PHE A 68 -3.47 12.43 -8.56
N TYR A 69 -2.53 11.82 -9.28
CA TYR A 69 -1.31 12.51 -9.72
C TYR A 69 -1.58 13.61 -10.75
N ALA A 70 -2.63 13.49 -11.56
CA ALA A 70 -3.07 14.57 -12.45
C ALA A 70 -3.62 15.79 -11.68
N SER A 71 -4.11 15.60 -10.45
CA SER A 71 -4.63 16.68 -9.60
C SER A 71 -3.57 17.44 -8.80
N ILE A 72 -2.31 16.96 -8.80
CA ILE A 72 -1.22 17.53 -8.01
C ILE A 72 -0.33 18.41 -8.88
N ASN A 73 -0.13 19.66 -8.46
CA ASN A 73 0.73 20.62 -9.16
C ASN A 73 2.22 20.26 -9.08
N ASP A 74 2.66 19.69 -7.95
CA ASP A 74 4.05 19.31 -7.70
C ASP A 74 4.13 17.91 -7.06
N PRO A 75 4.12 16.84 -7.89
CA PRO A 75 4.18 15.47 -7.43
C PRO A 75 5.44 15.12 -6.64
N ASP A 76 6.55 15.83 -6.85
CA ASP A 76 7.85 15.53 -6.24
C ASP A 76 7.93 16.00 -4.77
N ASN A 77 7.01 16.88 -4.35
CA ASN A 77 6.94 17.43 -2.99
C ASN A 77 5.79 16.86 -2.14
N LEU A 78 5.21 15.73 -2.56
CA LEU A 78 4.20 15.03 -1.77
C LEU A 78 4.77 14.46 -0.47
N SER A 79 4.02 14.57 0.63
CA SER A 79 4.41 13.92 1.88
C SER A 79 4.30 12.39 1.77
N THR A 80 5.12 11.66 2.54
CA THR A 80 5.03 10.19 2.61
C THR A 80 3.61 9.71 2.93
N ARG A 81 2.92 10.41 3.83
CA ARG A 81 1.53 10.11 4.19
C ARG A 81 0.58 10.27 3.02
N GLU A 82 0.67 11.35 2.25
CA GLU A 82 -0.22 11.57 1.10
C GLU A 82 0.00 10.52 0.01
N MET A 83 1.25 10.17 -0.27
CA MET A 83 1.57 9.10 -1.22
C MET A 83 0.99 7.75 -0.75
N MET A 84 1.23 7.38 0.51
CA MET A 84 0.75 6.11 1.08
C MET A 84 -0.77 6.05 1.20
N GLU A 85 -1.41 7.14 1.62
CA GLU A 85 -2.88 7.22 1.71
C GLU A 85 -3.53 6.96 0.35
N ASN A 86 -3.01 7.54 -0.73
CA ASN A 86 -3.57 7.33 -2.07
C ASN A 86 -3.24 5.95 -2.66
N LEU A 87 -2.07 5.37 -2.34
CA LEU A 87 -1.79 3.96 -2.67
C LEU A 87 -2.77 3.00 -1.98
N VAL A 88 -3.06 3.24 -0.70
CA VAL A 88 -4.04 2.43 0.05
C VAL A 88 -5.45 2.63 -0.49
N LYS A 89 -5.86 3.86 -0.84
CA LYS A 89 -7.14 4.11 -1.51
C LYS A 89 -7.25 3.38 -2.85
N ALA A 90 -6.18 3.38 -3.66
CA ALA A 90 -6.14 2.64 -4.92
C ALA A 90 -6.41 1.14 -4.69
N LYS A 91 -5.70 0.55 -3.71
CA LYS A 91 -5.87 -0.86 -3.33
C LYS A 91 -7.29 -1.14 -2.86
N ILE A 92 -7.86 -0.32 -1.95
CA ILE A 92 -9.22 -0.51 -1.43
C ILE A 92 -10.25 -0.44 -2.57
N LYS A 93 -10.12 0.55 -3.47
CA LYS A 93 -10.99 0.69 -4.65
C LYS A 93 -10.91 -0.56 -5.53
N SER A 94 -9.71 -1.08 -5.73
CA SER A 94 -9.49 -2.32 -6.48
C SER A 94 -10.09 -3.55 -5.78
N SER A 95 -9.90 -3.72 -4.47
CA SER A 95 -10.51 -4.81 -3.69
C SER A 95 -12.04 -4.82 -3.79
N ASN A 96 -12.66 -3.64 -3.90
CA ASN A 96 -14.12 -3.52 -4.00
C ASN A 96 -14.67 -3.79 -5.41
N GLN A 97 -13.83 -3.73 -6.44
CA GLN A 97 -14.28 -3.77 -7.85
C GLN A 97 -13.73 -4.97 -8.64
N SER A 98 -12.65 -5.60 -8.18
CA SER A 98 -11.95 -6.66 -8.90
C SER A 98 -12.07 -7.99 -8.15
N VAL A 99 -12.71 -8.97 -8.78
CA VAL A 99 -12.81 -10.34 -8.24
C VAL A 99 -11.39 -10.93 -8.12
N GLY A 100 -11.03 -11.37 -6.92
CA GLY A 100 -9.71 -11.92 -6.62
C GLY A 100 -8.72 -10.91 -6.01
N VAL A 101 -9.12 -9.66 -5.75
CA VAL A 101 -8.35 -8.70 -4.97
C VAL A 101 -8.97 -8.56 -3.59
N GLY A 102 -8.20 -8.80 -2.52
CA GLY A 102 -8.70 -8.73 -1.15
C GLY A 102 -7.62 -8.97 -0.11
N GLY A 103 -8.04 -9.16 1.14
CA GLY A 103 -7.14 -9.31 2.29
C GLY A 103 -6.59 -7.97 2.80
N ASN A 104 -5.69 -8.03 3.78
CA ASN A 104 -5.03 -6.86 4.35
C ASN A 104 -3.81 -6.47 3.50
N SER A 105 -3.55 -5.18 3.37
CA SER A 105 -2.33 -4.68 2.73
C SER A 105 -1.12 -5.02 3.58
N ASP A 106 -0.01 -5.34 2.93
CA ASP A 106 1.32 -5.26 3.52
C ASP A 106 2.03 -4.07 2.88
N ILE A 107 2.35 -3.06 3.68
CA ILE A 107 2.94 -1.82 3.18
C ILE A 107 4.43 -1.81 3.50
N ALA A 108 5.26 -1.69 2.48
CA ALA A 108 6.70 -1.56 2.63
C ALA A 108 7.16 -0.14 2.29
N ILE A 109 7.93 0.47 3.18
CA ILE A 109 8.46 1.82 3.06
C ILE A 109 9.97 1.76 2.87
N TYR A 110 10.43 2.31 1.76
CA TYR A 110 11.84 2.42 1.42
C TYR A 110 12.27 3.88 1.49
N LYS A 111 13.06 4.24 2.50
CA LYS A 111 13.69 5.55 2.61
C LYS A 111 15.18 5.42 2.39
N LYS A 112 15.76 6.42 1.72
CA LYS A 112 17.18 6.40 1.39
C LYS A 112 18.02 6.38 2.66
N GLY A 113 18.95 5.45 2.75
CA GLY A 113 19.86 5.31 3.90
C GLY A 113 19.21 4.66 5.13
N GLU A 114 17.94 4.25 5.03
CA GLU A 114 17.24 3.52 6.08
C GLU A 114 17.00 2.07 5.63
N LYS A 115 16.90 1.15 6.59
CA LYS A 115 16.41 -0.19 6.30
C LYS A 115 14.94 -0.11 5.90
N PRO A 116 14.47 -0.96 4.96
CA PRO A 116 13.06 -1.03 4.63
C PRO A 116 12.23 -1.29 5.89
N ARG A 117 11.13 -0.55 6.05
CA ARG A 117 10.19 -0.73 7.15
C ARG A 117 8.90 -1.32 6.61
N LYS A 118 8.30 -2.23 7.36
CA LYS A 118 7.04 -2.90 7.00
C LYS A 118 5.95 -2.49 7.98
N ILE A 119 4.79 -2.10 7.47
CA ILE A 119 3.53 -1.98 8.19
C ILE A 119 2.69 -3.18 7.73
N ALA A 120 2.37 -4.09 8.63
CA ALA A 120 1.75 -5.39 8.32
C ALA A 120 0.78 -5.80 9.42
N GLY A 121 -0.03 -6.83 9.17
CA GLY A 121 -0.90 -7.40 10.19
C GLY A 121 -1.94 -6.41 10.72
N ASN A 122 -1.92 -6.15 12.03
CA ASN A 122 -2.89 -5.26 12.68
C ASN A 122 -2.63 -3.80 12.34
N GLU A 123 -1.37 -3.38 12.23
CA GLU A 123 -1.01 -2.01 11.91
C GLU A 123 -1.45 -1.63 10.49
N SER A 124 -1.34 -2.55 9.52
CA SER A 124 -1.77 -2.27 8.15
C SER A 124 -3.28 -2.28 8.01
N LYS A 125 -3.97 -3.15 8.76
CA LYS A 125 -5.43 -3.13 8.86
C LYS A 125 -5.94 -1.81 9.45
N LEU A 126 -5.34 -1.37 10.57
CA LEU A 126 -5.67 -0.07 11.17
C LEU A 126 -5.37 1.08 10.20
N PHE A 127 -4.29 1.00 9.42
CA PHE A 127 -3.99 1.99 8.39
C PHE A 127 -5.12 2.10 7.36
N GLU A 128 -5.57 0.97 6.79
CA GLU A 128 -6.70 0.94 5.84
C GLU A 128 -7.97 1.54 6.45
N GLU A 129 -8.31 1.14 7.67
CA GLU A 129 -9.52 1.60 8.35
C GLU A 129 -9.49 3.10 8.64
N ILE A 130 -8.35 3.66 9.06
CA ILE A 130 -8.21 5.12 9.23
C ILE A 130 -8.45 5.84 7.90
N VAL A 131 -7.92 5.31 6.79
CA VAL A 131 -8.13 5.88 5.44
C VAL A 131 -9.60 5.82 5.04
N GLU A 132 -10.28 4.70 5.25
CA GLU A 132 -11.71 4.55 4.97
C GLU A 132 -12.56 5.49 5.85
N LEU A 133 -12.33 5.50 7.16
CA LEU A 133 -13.02 6.38 8.11
C LEU A 133 -12.83 7.86 7.75
N LYS A 134 -11.62 8.26 7.32
CA LYS A 134 -11.32 9.62 6.88
C LYS A 134 -12.10 9.96 5.60
N SER A 135 -12.13 9.05 4.62
CA SER A 135 -12.85 9.26 3.36
C SER A 135 -14.37 9.45 3.57
N GLN A 136 -14.92 8.81 4.60
CA GLN A 136 -16.33 8.92 4.98
C GLN A 136 -16.61 10.06 5.97
N SER A 137 -15.62 10.91 6.27
CA SER A 137 -15.72 11.99 7.28
C SER A 137 -16.14 11.50 8.68
N LEU A 138 -15.87 10.23 9.00
CA LEU A 138 -16.20 9.63 10.28
C LEU A 138 -15.16 9.98 11.35
N VAL A 139 -13.91 10.26 10.97
CA VAL A 139 -12.85 10.73 11.88
C VAL A 139 -12.37 12.12 11.49
N LYS A 140 -12.06 12.97 12.49
CA LYS A 140 -11.53 14.32 12.23
C LYS A 140 -10.20 14.22 11.44
N PRO A 141 -10.02 14.97 10.35
CA PRO A 141 -8.81 14.88 9.52
C PRO A 141 -7.49 15.05 10.29
N ARG A 142 -7.47 15.93 11.30
CA ARG A 142 -6.29 16.13 12.16
C ARG A 142 -5.88 14.85 12.90
N ILE A 143 -6.85 14.11 13.43
CA ILE A 143 -6.59 12.88 14.20
C ILE A 143 -6.15 11.78 13.24
N ALA A 144 -6.89 11.59 12.13
CA ALA A 144 -6.52 10.63 11.10
C ALA A 144 -5.10 10.86 10.58
N ASN A 145 -4.75 12.10 10.23
CA ASN A 145 -3.42 12.41 9.72
C ASN A 145 -2.32 12.11 10.75
N LYS A 146 -2.52 12.52 12.02
CA LYS A 146 -1.57 12.22 13.11
C LYS A 146 -1.35 10.72 13.26
N SER A 147 -2.43 9.93 13.32
CA SER A 147 -2.33 8.48 13.48
C SER A 147 -1.67 7.78 12.29
N LEU A 148 -1.95 8.22 11.06
CA LEU A 148 -1.26 7.71 9.88
C LEU A 148 0.24 8.04 9.92
N ASP A 149 0.61 9.27 10.30
CA ASP A 149 2.02 9.66 10.46
C ASP A 149 2.73 8.82 11.53
N GLN A 150 2.05 8.49 12.63
CA GLN A 150 2.56 7.62 13.69
C GLN A 150 2.74 6.16 13.21
N LEU A 151 1.78 5.59 12.47
CA LEU A 151 1.94 4.27 11.85
C LEU A 151 3.11 4.25 10.85
N ILE A 152 3.29 5.34 10.08
CA ILE A 152 4.45 5.51 9.18
C ILE A 152 5.76 5.62 9.97
N ALA A 153 5.74 6.18 11.17
CA ALA A 153 6.89 6.24 12.06
C ALA A 153 7.23 4.86 12.68
N GLY A 154 6.28 3.91 12.68
CA GLY A 154 6.43 2.57 13.23
C GLY A 154 5.82 2.40 14.61
N GLU A 155 4.94 3.31 15.04
CA GLU A 155 4.16 3.15 16.24
C GLU A 155 3.25 1.92 16.14
N LYS A 156 3.08 1.21 17.26
CA LYS A 156 2.28 0.00 17.32
C LYS A 156 0.81 0.29 17.51
N PHE A 157 -0.02 -0.64 17.04
CA PHE A 157 -1.47 -0.59 17.17
C PHE A 157 -1.94 -0.22 18.60
N GLU A 158 -1.41 -0.89 19.62
CA GLU A 158 -1.87 -0.75 21.01
C GLU A 158 -1.66 0.66 21.57
N SER A 159 -0.66 1.39 21.05
CA SER A 159 -0.34 2.75 21.48
C SER A 159 -1.23 3.81 20.82
N LEU A 160 -1.76 3.52 19.63
CA LEU A 160 -2.60 4.43 18.86
C LEU A 160 -4.09 4.21 19.11
N TYR A 161 -4.45 3.01 19.55
CA TYR A 161 -5.81 2.58 19.80
C TYR A 161 -6.63 3.55 20.69
N PRO A 162 -6.11 4.13 21.79
CA PRO A 162 -6.93 5.02 22.60
C PRO A 162 -7.28 6.33 21.87
N GLU A 163 -6.33 6.97 21.18
CA GLU A 163 -6.52 8.31 20.59
C GLU A 163 -7.51 8.33 19.40
N ILE A 164 -7.62 7.23 18.67
CA ILE A 164 -8.56 7.09 17.54
C ILE A 164 -9.98 6.77 18.06
N PHE A 165 -10.08 6.10 19.21
CA PHE A 165 -11.31 5.51 19.73
C PHE A 165 -11.98 6.34 20.85
N ASP A 166 -11.26 7.26 21.51
CA ASP A 166 -11.78 8.11 22.61
C ASP A 166 -12.58 9.35 22.12
N ILE A 167 -12.96 9.37 20.84
CA ILE A 167 -13.84 10.40 20.27
C ILE A 167 -15.29 9.94 20.47
N GLU A 168 -16.03 10.58 21.38
CA GLU A 168 -17.43 10.30 21.75
C GLU A 168 -18.23 9.57 20.66
N LEU A 169 -18.47 8.28 20.92
CA LEU A 169 -18.99 7.29 19.98
C LEU A 169 -20.53 7.33 19.97
N LYS A 170 -21.13 7.87 18.91
CA LYS A 170 -22.60 7.85 18.70
C LYS A 170 -23.07 7.24 17.38
N ASP A 171 -22.20 6.62 16.57
CA ASP A 171 -22.56 6.22 15.21
C ASP A 171 -22.36 4.71 14.94
N ASP A 172 -23.46 4.00 14.65
CA ASP A 172 -23.50 2.55 14.40
C ASP A 172 -22.67 2.12 13.18
N LYS A 173 -22.44 3.02 12.22
CA LYS A 173 -21.62 2.76 11.04
C LYS A 173 -20.15 2.57 11.38
N LYS A 174 -19.60 3.32 12.35
CA LYS A 174 -18.21 3.13 12.83
C LYS A 174 -18.01 1.80 13.53
N ASN A 175 -19.00 1.35 14.31
CA ASN A 175 -18.94 0.06 14.97
C ASN A 175 -18.80 -1.11 13.97
N LEU A 176 -19.29 -0.94 12.74
CA LEU A 176 -19.22 -1.96 11.69
C LEU A 176 -17.80 -2.13 11.14
N TYR A 177 -17.07 -1.03 10.95
CA TYR A 177 -15.67 -1.03 10.51
C TYR A 177 -14.71 -1.48 11.62
N LEU A 178 -15.04 -1.21 12.89
CA LEU A 178 -14.17 -1.49 14.04
C LEU A 178 -14.46 -2.82 14.75
N LYS A 179 -15.37 -3.67 14.21
CA LYS A 179 -15.75 -4.97 14.84
C LYS A 179 -14.56 -5.88 15.13
N GLY A 180 -13.48 -5.76 14.36
CA GLY A 180 -12.28 -6.61 14.50
C GLY A 180 -11.41 -6.35 15.73
N TYR A 181 -11.69 -5.33 16.55
CA TYR A 181 -10.85 -4.94 17.69
C TYR A 181 -11.59 -4.86 19.03
N LYS A 182 -12.89 -5.19 19.05
CA LYS A 182 -13.61 -5.43 20.31
C LYS A 182 -13.15 -6.80 20.82
N VAL A 183 -12.24 -6.79 21.79
CA VAL A 183 -11.98 -7.93 22.69
C VAL A 183 -13.04 -7.93 23.78
#